data_AF-A0A1Q8DIK8-F1
#
_entry.id   AF-A0A1Q8DIK8-F1
#
_cell.length_a   1.000
_cell.length_b   1.000
_cell.length_c   1.000
_cell.angle_alpha   90.00
_cell.angle_beta   90.00
_cell.angle_gamma   90.00
#
_symmetry.space_group_name_H-M   'P 1'
#
loop_
_entity.id
_entity.type
_entity.pdbx_description
1 polymer ?
#
loop_
_entity_poly.entity_id
_entity_poly.type
_entity_poly.pdbx_seq_one_letter_code
_entity_poly.pdbx_strand_id
1 'polypeptide(L)'
;MKNSEVLDSDGSVRFPKRTMWISFLILLAMGAMISLWFSFSETNDWSNISLGDIGAILSGTFTALAWYWFIEAYLLQSKELALQRKTLETQVEELKHSVRAQQGSEQALHIQSNALTRQLSITEKQFTDYQEEKKRSVPNFILIDTPYHTVQAYDEKTGSSYQDEEFLKLSSTTNLNSVTFDCYIAFKNIGAECKISHIDVSDLSISNSSMDFDHKLFFKIDSSNNTIAHINITLNILAKDSSTLEIGDLYILYRKPEMVFNLELFYSQDKLSSSDSYRLSINEQEYNLTKKNED
;
A
#
# COMPACT_ATOMS: atom_id res chain seq x y z
N MET A 1 -41.41 32.12 -29.22
CA MET A 1 -42.73 31.75 -28.64
C MET A 1 -42.95 32.59 -27.40
N LYS A 2 -43.80 33.62 -27.51
CA LYS A 2 -44.27 34.46 -26.40
C LYS A 2 -45.51 33.78 -25.84
N ASN A 3 -45.42 33.26 -24.62
CA ASN A 3 -46.51 33.03 -23.67
C ASN A 3 -45.88 32.46 -22.39
N SER A 4 -45.12 33.30 -21.69
CA SER A 4 -44.84 33.11 -20.27
C SER A 4 -45.86 33.94 -19.51
N GLU A 5 -47.06 33.39 -19.33
CA GLU A 5 -47.89 33.81 -18.20
C GLU A 5 -47.13 33.38 -16.95
N VAL A 6 -46.60 34.41 -16.30
CA VAL A 6 -45.91 34.38 -15.02
C VAL A 6 -46.84 33.69 -14.01
N LEU A 7 -46.43 32.51 -13.56
CA LEU A 7 -46.85 32.01 -12.25
C LEU A 7 -46.15 32.89 -11.22
N ASP A 8 -46.86 33.93 -10.76
CA ASP A 8 -46.42 34.76 -9.65
C ASP A 8 -46.22 33.86 -8.42
N SER A 9 -45.02 33.92 -7.82
CA SER A 9 -44.58 33.10 -6.67
C SER A 9 -45.25 33.49 -5.33
N ASP A 10 -46.38 34.18 -5.38
CA ASP A 10 -47.03 34.82 -4.23
C ASP A 10 -48.33 34.11 -3.80
N GLY A 11 -48.76 33.06 -4.50
CA GLY A 11 -49.97 32.30 -4.12
C GLY A 11 -51.26 33.13 -4.05
N SER A 12 -51.23 34.39 -4.51
CA SER A 12 -52.37 35.30 -4.46
C SER A 12 -53.22 35.10 -5.72
N VAL A 13 -54.42 34.57 -5.52
CA VAL A 13 -55.41 34.35 -6.59
C VAL A 13 -55.87 35.72 -7.10
N ARG A 14 -55.23 36.23 -8.15
CA ARG A 14 -55.67 37.44 -8.85
C ARG A 14 -56.83 37.08 -9.76
N PHE A 15 -58.04 37.46 -9.37
CA PHE A 15 -59.19 37.34 -10.26
C PHE A 15 -58.93 38.13 -11.54
N PRO A 16 -59.06 37.50 -12.72
CA PRO A 16 -58.79 38.18 -13.98
C PRO A 16 -59.75 39.35 -14.10
N LYS A 17 -59.23 40.55 -14.40
CA LYS A 17 -60.01 41.82 -14.44
C LYS A 17 -61.34 41.68 -15.22
N ARG A 18 -61.39 40.79 -16.20
CA ARG A 18 -62.58 40.44 -17.00
C ARG A 18 -63.74 39.85 -16.18
N THR A 19 -63.46 38.97 -15.22
CA THR A 19 -64.49 38.35 -14.35
C THR A 19 -65.17 39.35 -13.42
N MET A 20 -64.40 40.35 -12.95
CA MET A 20 -64.93 41.46 -12.16
C MET A 20 -65.89 42.32 -12.99
N TRP A 21 -65.55 42.61 -14.24
CA TRP A 21 -66.42 43.34 -15.17
C TRP A 21 -67.69 42.57 -15.54
N ILE A 22 -67.59 41.25 -15.78
CA ILE A 22 -68.74 40.40 -16.08
C ILE A 22 -69.69 40.32 -14.89
N SER A 23 -69.16 40.15 -13.67
CA SER A 23 -69.97 40.14 -12.45
C SER A 23 -70.69 41.48 -12.24
N PHE A 24 -70.00 42.59 -12.50
CA PHE A 24 -70.61 43.93 -12.46
C PHE A 24 -71.70 44.11 -13.50
N LEU A 25 -71.49 43.66 -14.74
CA LEU A 25 -72.48 43.72 -15.81
C LEU A 25 -73.73 42.88 -15.50
N ILE A 26 -73.56 41.68 -14.93
CA ILE A 26 -74.68 40.83 -14.50
C ILE A 26 -75.48 41.53 -13.40
N LEU A 27 -74.80 42.11 -12.41
CA LEU A 27 -75.43 42.83 -11.30
C LEU A 27 -76.20 44.06 -11.82
N LEU A 28 -75.61 44.81 -12.76
CA LEU A 28 -76.25 45.96 -13.40
C LEU A 28 -77.47 45.54 -14.24
N ALA A 29 -77.34 44.50 -15.07
CA ALA A 29 -78.44 43.97 -15.87
C ALA A 29 -79.60 43.48 -15.00
N MET A 30 -79.31 42.82 -13.89
CA MET A 30 -80.33 42.38 -12.93
C MET A 30 -80.97 43.55 -12.17
N GLY A 31 -80.17 44.55 -11.76
CA GLY A 31 -80.70 45.79 -11.16
C GLY A 31 -81.62 46.56 -12.11
N ALA A 32 -81.27 46.61 -13.40
CA ALA A 32 -82.11 47.19 -14.44
C ALA A 32 -83.40 46.39 -14.65
N MET A 33 -83.33 45.06 -14.65
CA MET A 33 -84.49 44.18 -14.78
C MET A 33 -85.45 44.33 -13.59
N ILE A 34 -84.93 44.44 -12.37
CA ILE A 34 -85.72 44.71 -11.15
C ILE A 34 -86.36 46.11 -11.23
N SER A 35 -85.59 47.13 -11.59
CA SER A 35 -86.10 48.51 -11.75
C SER A 35 -87.22 48.61 -12.82
N LEU A 36 -87.07 47.87 -13.92
CA LEU A 36 -88.07 47.78 -14.97
C LEU A 36 -89.33 47.04 -14.51
N TRP A 37 -89.18 45.96 -13.74
CA TRP A 37 -90.30 45.23 -13.14
C TRP A 37 -91.09 46.11 -12.16
N PHE A 38 -90.39 46.89 -11.34
CA PHE A 38 -91.02 47.89 -10.46
C PHE A 38 -91.78 48.96 -11.24
N SER A 39 -91.21 49.46 -12.35
CA SER A 39 -91.85 50.51 -13.16
C SER A 39 -93.15 50.05 -13.86
N PHE A 40 -93.31 48.74 -14.08
CA PHE A 40 -94.50 48.15 -14.70
C PHE A 40 -95.50 47.55 -13.70
N SER A 41 -95.18 47.53 -12.40
CA SER A 41 -96.10 47.04 -11.38
C SER A 41 -97.15 48.12 -11.05
N GLU A 42 -98.42 47.85 -11.37
CA GLU A 42 -99.53 48.81 -11.16
C GLU A 42 -99.76 49.17 -9.68
N THR A 43 -99.22 48.38 -8.75
CA THR A 43 -99.25 48.66 -7.31
C THR A 43 -97.90 49.23 -6.86
N ASN A 44 -97.71 50.54 -7.06
CA ASN A 44 -96.53 51.30 -6.61
C ASN A 44 -96.43 51.48 -5.08
N ASP A 45 -96.95 50.52 -4.31
CA ASP A 45 -97.03 50.59 -2.86
C ASP A 45 -95.88 49.80 -2.24
N TRP A 46 -94.79 50.51 -1.95
CA TRP A 46 -93.60 49.99 -1.27
C TRP A 46 -93.91 49.36 0.09
N SER A 47 -95.08 49.68 0.66
CA SER A 47 -95.50 49.23 2.00
C SER A 47 -95.98 47.78 2.07
N ASN A 48 -96.21 47.11 0.92
CA ASN A 48 -96.84 45.78 0.87
C ASN A 48 -95.97 44.66 0.28
N ILE A 49 -94.68 44.92 0.06
CA ILE A 49 -93.75 43.92 -0.48
C ILE A 49 -93.40 42.92 0.63
N SER A 50 -93.75 41.65 0.42
CA SER A 50 -93.39 40.57 1.33
C SER A 50 -91.88 40.36 1.35
N LEU A 51 -91.32 40.17 2.54
CA LEU A 51 -89.91 39.84 2.72
C LEU A 51 -89.49 38.60 1.90
N GLY A 52 -90.44 37.69 1.64
CA GLY A 52 -90.24 36.50 0.82
C GLY A 52 -89.96 36.79 -0.65
N ASP A 53 -90.60 37.82 -1.23
CA ASP A 53 -90.42 38.17 -2.65
C ASP A 53 -89.06 38.82 -2.88
N ILE A 54 -88.61 39.64 -1.92
CA ILE A 54 -87.24 40.19 -1.91
C ILE A 54 -86.22 39.05 -1.80
N GLY A 55 -86.48 38.07 -0.92
CA GLY A 55 -85.64 36.87 -0.80
C GLY A 55 -85.59 36.04 -2.07
N ALA A 56 -86.73 35.88 -2.77
CA ALA A 56 -86.80 35.12 -4.02
C ALA A 56 -85.97 35.80 -5.14
N ILE A 57 -86.11 37.12 -5.30
CA ILE A 57 -85.31 37.90 -6.27
C ILE A 57 -83.81 37.80 -5.93
N LEU A 58 -83.45 38.02 -4.67
CA LEU A 58 -82.06 37.96 -4.21
C LEU A 58 -81.46 36.56 -4.40
N SER A 59 -82.22 35.50 -4.08
CA SER A 59 -81.75 34.12 -4.26
C SER A 59 -81.57 33.76 -5.73
N GLY A 60 -82.44 34.24 -6.63
CA GLY A 60 -82.32 34.04 -8.07
C GLY A 60 -81.06 34.70 -8.66
N THR A 61 -80.76 35.93 -8.24
CA THR A 61 -79.56 36.65 -8.70
C THR A 61 -78.27 36.00 -8.20
N PHE A 62 -78.22 35.63 -6.91
CA PHE A 62 -77.07 34.93 -6.36
C PHE A 62 -76.89 33.53 -6.96
N THR A 63 -77.98 32.83 -7.33
CA THR A 63 -77.90 31.50 -7.94
C THR A 63 -77.23 31.55 -9.32
N ALA A 64 -77.64 32.48 -10.19
CA ALA A 64 -77.03 32.63 -11.52
C ALA A 64 -75.55 33.04 -11.43
N LEU A 65 -75.23 33.94 -10.49
CA LEU A 65 -73.86 34.36 -10.23
C LEU A 65 -73.01 33.18 -9.72
N ALA A 66 -73.49 32.44 -8.72
CA ALA A 66 -72.81 31.26 -8.18
C ALA A 66 -72.57 30.20 -9.25
N TRP A 67 -73.53 29.98 -10.16
CA TRP A 67 -73.38 29.05 -11.29
C TRP A 67 -72.27 29.46 -12.25
N TYR A 68 -72.18 30.74 -12.62
CA TYR A 68 -71.10 31.25 -13.47
C TYR A 68 -69.73 31.04 -12.83
N TRP A 69 -69.60 31.37 -11.54
CA TRP A 69 -68.38 31.14 -10.76
C TRP A 69 -68.00 29.66 -10.68
N PHE A 70 -68.99 28.77 -10.56
CA PHE A 70 -68.77 27.33 -10.55
C PHE A 70 -68.20 26.83 -11.88
N ILE A 71 -68.72 27.29 -13.02
CA ILE A 71 -68.20 26.91 -14.35
C ILE A 71 -66.75 27.40 -14.54
N GLU A 72 -66.44 28.64 -14.18
CA GLU A 72 -65.08 29.18 -14.27
C GLU A 72 -64.11 28.40 -13.38
N ALA A 73 -64.51 28.10 -12.13
CA ALA A 73 -63.71 27.30 -11.22
C ALA A 73 -63.46 25.88 -11.77
N TYR A 74 -64.49 25.24 -12.35
CA TYR A 74 -64.37 23.91 -12.96
C TYR A 74 -63.43 23.90 -14.18
N LEU A 75 -63.50 24.94 -15.03
CA LEU A 75 -62.60 25.09 -16.17
C LEU A 75 -61.15 25.34 -15.73
N LEU A 76 -60.95 26.16 -14.69
CA LEU A 76 -59.63 26.41 -14.12
C LEU A 76 -59.04 25.13 -13.52
N GLN A 77 -59.82 24.41 -12.72
CA GLN A 77 -59.41 23.14 -12.12
C GLN A 77 -59.07 22.09 -13.19
N SER A 78 -59.85 22.02 -14.28
CA SER A 78 -59.58 21.11 -15.39
C SER A 78 -58.26 21.44 -16.10
N LYS A 79 -57.96 22.73 -16.30
CA LYS A 79 -56.68 23.18 -16.85
C LYS A 79 -55.51 22.88 -15.92
N GLU A 80 -55.69 23.08 -14.61
CA GLU A 80 -54.67 22.78 -13.61
C GLU A 80 -54.35 21.28 -13.58
N LEU A 81 -55.37 20.41 -13.59
CA LEU A 81 -55.18 18.96 -13.67
C LEU A 81 -54.47 18.53 -14.95
N ALA A 82 -54.79 19.14 -16.09
CA ALA A 82 -54.10 18.87 -17.35
C ALA A 82 -52.62 19.31 -17.29
N LEU A 83 -52.34 20.46 -16.67
CA LEU A 83 -50.98 20.95 -16.47
C LEU A 83 -50.19 20.03 -15.53
N GLN A 84 -50.79 19.64 -14.40
CA GLN A 84 -50.18 18.71 -13.44
C GLN A 84 -49.85 17.36 -14.07
N ARG A 85 -50.74 16.80 -14.92
CA ARG A 85 -50.47 15.58 -15.68
C ARG A 85 -49.26 15.74 -16.59
N LYS A 86 -49.19 16.84 -17.34
CA LYS A 86 -48.05 17.12 -18.22
C LYS A 86 -46.74 17.25 -17.45
N THR A 87 -46.75 17.97 -16.31
CA THR A 87 -45.58 18.09 -15.43
C THR A 87 -45.13 16.73 -14.90
N LEU A 88 -46.08 15.89 -14.49
CA LEU A 88 -45.78 14.54 -13.99
C LEU A 88 -45.21 13.65 -15.09
N GLU A 89 -45.74 13.73 -16.32
CA GLU A 89 -45.18 13.04 -17.48
C GLU A 89 -43.72 13.46 -17.75
N THR A 90 -43.43 14.76 -17.71
CA THR A 90 -42.07 15.29 -17.86
C THR A 90 -41.15 14.79 -16.74
N GLN A 91 -41.59 14.80 -15.48
CA GLN A 91 -40.81 14.28 -14.35
C GLN A 91 -40.52 12.78 -14.51
N VAL A 92 -41.48 11.99 -14.99
CA VAL A 92 -41.28 10.56 -15.26
C VAL A 92 -40.24 10.36 -16.38
N GLU A 93 -40.25 11.20 -17.41
CA GLU A 93 -39.26 11.15 -18.49
C GLU A 93 -37.86 11.52 -17.98
N GLU A 94 -37.73 12.59 -17.20
CA GLU A 94 -36.48 12.99 -16.55
C GLU A 94 -35.94 11.90 -15.62
N LEU A 95 -36.81 11.26 -14.82
CA LEU A 95 -36.44 10.12 -13.97
C LEU A 95 -35.94 8.93 -14.80
N LYS A 96 -36.60 8.62 -15.92
CA LYS A 96 -36.12 7.56 -16.83
C LYS A 96 -34.74 7.88 -17.41
N HIS A 97 -34.49 9.13 -17.76
CA HIS A 97 -33.16 9.57 -18.21
C HIS A 97 -32.11 9.47 -17.10
N SER A 98 -32.46 9.85 -15.87
CA SER A 98 -31.58 9.74 -14.70
C SER A 98 -31.21 8.28 -14.39
N VAL A 99 -32.19 7.36 -14.42
CA VAL A 99 -31.94 5.92 -14.20
C VAL A 99 -31.00 5.35 -15.27
N ARG A 100 -31.19 5.72 -16.56
CA ARG A 100 -30.26 5.28 -17.62
C ARG A 100 -28.85 5.82 -17.40
N ALA A 101 -28.71 7.08 -16.95
CA ALA A 101 -27.41 7.65 -16.62
C ALA A 101 -26.74 6.94 -15.44
N GLN A 102 -27.51 6.60 -14.40
CA GLN A 102 -27.00 5.81 -13.26
C GLN A 102 -26.56 4.41 -13.67
N GLN A 103 -27.34 3.71 -14.50
CA GLN A 103 -26.96 2.40 -15.04
C GLN A 103 -25.67 2.48 -15.87
N GLY A 104 -25.52 3.51 -16.70
CA GLY A 104 -24.28 3.75 -17.44
C GLY A 104 -23.09 4.03 -16.52
N SER A 105 -23.30 4.79 -15.44
CA SER A 105 -22.27 5.05 -14.44
C SER A 105 -21.87 3.80 -13.65
N GLU A 106 -22.82 2.95 -13.29
CA GLU A 106 -22.56 1.66 -12.62
C GLU A 106 -21.70 0.75 -13.50
N GLN A 107 -22.04 0.65 -14.79
CA GLN A 107 -21.25 -0.11 -15.76
C GLN A 107 -19.83 0.45 -15.90
N ALA A 108 -19.68 1.77 -16.01
CA ALA A 108 -18.37 2.41 -16.09
C ALA A 108 -17.52 2.15 -14.83
N LEU A 109 -18.13 2.26 -13.64
CA LEU A 109 -17.48 1.96 -12.36
C LEU A 109 -17.07 0.49 -12.28
N HIS A 110 -17.91 -0.43 -12.73
CA HIS A 110 -17.58 -1.85 -12.76
C HIS A 110 -16.39 -2.14 -13.69
N ILE A 111 -16.35 -1.52 -14.88
CA ILE A 111 -15.21 -1.62 -15.79
C ILE A 111 -13.93 -1.06 -15.15
N GLN A 112 -14.02 0.11 -14.50
CA GLN A 112 -12.88 0.73 -13.81
C GLN A 112 -12.36 -0.14 -12.66
N SER A 113 -13.26 -0.70 -11.85
CA SER A 113 -12.92 -1.61 -10.75
C SER A 113 -12.19 -2.85 -11.26
N ASN A 114 -12.65 -3.42 -12.38
CA ASN A 114 -11.99 -4.57 -13.01
C ASN A 114 -10.62 -4.21 -13.58
N ALA A 115 -10.47 -3.02 -14.17
CA ALA A 115 -9.17 -2.54 -14.65
C ALA A 115 -8.16 -2.34 -13.50
N LEU A 116 -8.61 -1.75 -12.39
CA LEU A 116 -7.79 -1.58 -11.18
C LEU A 116 -7.38 -2.92 -10.58
N THR A 117 -8.30 -3.88 -10.52
CA THR A 117 -8.00 -5.24 -10.02
C THR A 117 -6.92 -5.91 -10.86
N ARG A 118 -6.98 -5.77 -12.20
CA ARG A 118 -5.93 -6.28 -13.09
C ARG A 118 -4.60 -5.56 -12.86
N GLN A 119 -4.62 -4.24 -12.68
CA GLN A 119 -3.40 -3.48 -12.38
C GLN A 119 -2.74 -3.96 -11.08
N LEU A 120 -3.53 -4.16 -10.02
CA LEU A 120 -3.03 -4.68 -8.75
C LEU A 120 -2.37 -6.06 -8.92
N SER A 121 -3.00 -6.98 -9.66
CA SER A 121 -2.40 -8.32 -9.90
C SER A 121 -1.06 -8.27 -10.65
N ILE A 122 -0.90 -7.31 -11.58
CA ILE A 122 0.37 -7.11 -12.30
C ILE A 122 1.43 -6.56 -11.34
N THR A 123 1.07 -5.57 -10.53
CA THR A 123 1.99 -4.99 -9.55
C THR A 123 2.41 -6.01 -8.49
N GLU A 124 1.50 -6.83 -7.99
CA GLU A 124 1.79 -7.91 -7.05
C GLU A 124 2.78 -8.92 -7.65
N LYS A 125 2.55 -9.31 -8.91
CA LYS A 125 3.47 -10.19 -9.62
C LYS A 125 4.86 -9.55 -9.78
N GLN A 126 4.94 -8.30 -10.23
CA GLN A 126 6.21 -7.58 -10.37
C GLN A 126 6.97 -7.48 -9.04
N PHE A 127 6.25 -7.23 -7.95
CA PHE A 127 6.85 -7.15 -6.63
C PHE A 127 7.39 -8.52 -6.16
N THR A 128 6.65 -9.59 -6.46
CA THR A 128 7.11 -10.96 -6.18
C THR A 128 8.35 -11.32 -6.99
N ASP A 129 8.33 -11.05 -8.30
CA ASP A 129 9.47 -11.27 -9.19
C ASP A 129 10.70 -10.48 -8.71
N TYR A 130 10.50 -9.22 -8.30
CA TYR A 130 11.55 -8.38 -7.72
C TYR A 130 12.11 -8.96 -6.41
N GLN A 131 11.26 -9.48 -5.52
CA GLN A 131 11.73 -10.13 -4.28
C GLN A 131 12.54 -11.39 -4.58
N GLU A 132 12.12 -12.20 -5.55
CA GLU A 132 12.87 -13.39 -5.96
C GLU A 132 14.20 -13.03 -6.59
N GLU A 133 14.23 -12.01 -7.45
CA GLU A 133 15.47 -11.47 -8.02
C GLU A 133 16.39 -10.95 -6.91
N LYS A 134 15.86 -10.20 -5.95
CA LYS A 134 16.63 -9.73 -4.79
C LYS A 134 17.20 -10.88 -3.98
N LYS A 135 16.43 -11.97 -3.75
CA LYS A 135 16.92 -13.17 -3.05
C LYS A 135 18.04 -13.88 -3.82
N ARG A 136 17.94 -13.95 -5.15
CA ARG A 136 19.01 -14.49 -6.02
C ARG A 136 20.25 -13.57 -6.05
N SER A 137 20.04 -12.28 -5.84
CA SER A 137 21.09 -11.26 -5.78
C SER A 137 21.81 -11.19 -4.42
N VAL A 138 21.42 -11.97 -3.41
CA VAL A 138 22.20 -12.07 -2.17
C VAL A 138 23.34 -13.07 -2.40
N PRO A 139 24.61 -12.69 -2.17
CA PRO A 139 25.70 -13.66 -2.24
C PRO A 139 25.55 -14.70 -1.14
N ASN A 140 25.94 -15.92 -1.47
CA ASN A 140 25.88 -17.05 -0.55
C ASN A 140 27.20 -17.79 -0.65
N PHE A 141 28.00 -17.70 0.41
CA PHE A 141 29.32 -18.31 0.44
C PHE A 141 29.24 -19.70 1.07
N ILE A 142 29.82 -20.69 0.39
CA ILE A 142 29.97 -22.06 0.88
C ILE A 142 31.44 -22.45 0.90
N LEU A 143 31.81 -23.37 1.78
CA LEU A 143 33.14 -23.99 1.77
C LEU A 143 33.21 -25.01 0.62
N ILE A 144 34.27 -24.96 -0.20
CA ILE A 144 34.46 -25.91 -1.32
C ILE A 144 35.36 -27.06 -0.91
N ASP A 145 36.40 -26.74 -0.16
CA ASP A 145 37.47 -27.68 0.17
C ASP A 145 37.57 -27.85 1.68
N THR A 146 37.98 -29.06 2.08
CA THR A 146 38.46 -29.28 3.44
C THR A 146 39.69 -28.42 3.64
N PRO A 147 39.71 -27.54 4.65
CA PRO A 147 40.89 -26.79 4.98
C PRO A 147 42.08 -27.71 5.13
N TYR A 148 43.19 -27.31 4.53
CA TYR A 148 44.47 -27.95 4.78
C TYR A 148 45.32 -27.01 5.62
N HIS A 149 46.10 -27.62 6.50
CA HIS A 149 46.93 -26.92 7.45
C HIS A 149 48.38 -27.25 7.16
N THR A 150 49.24 -26.24 7.14
CA THR A 150 50.69 -26.43 7.14
C THR A 150 51.27 -25.84 8.41
N VAL A 151 52.27 -26.51 8.97
CA VAL A 151 52.99 -26.04 10.16
C VAL A 151 54.44 -25.79 9.82
N GLN A 152 54.93 -24.64 10.24
CA GLN A 152 56.34 -24.30 10.20
C GLN A 152 56.79 -23.92 11.61
N ALA A 153 57.77 -24.64 12.14
CA ALA A 153 58.35 -24.33 13.45
C ALA A 153 59.80 -23.92 13.29
N TYR A 154 60.22 -22.93 14.08
CA TYR A 154 61.58 -22.42 14.07
C TYR A 154 62.21 -22.52 15.46
N ASP A 155 63.38 -23.15 15.53
CA ASP A 155 64.23 -23.19 16.71
C ASP A 155 65.39 -22.20 16.51
N GLU A 156 65.36 -21.12 17.27
CA GLU A 156 66.36 -20.05 17.20
C GLU A 156 67.74 -20.51 17.69
N LYS A 157 67.80 -21.48 18.63
CA LYS A 157 69.07 -21.94 19.20
C LYS A 157 69.87 -22.75 18.20
N THR A 158 69.19 -23.59 17.43
CA THR A 158 69.84 -24.43 16.41
C THR A 158 69.82 -23.78 15.03
N GLY A 159 68.96 -22.78 14.81
CA GLY A 159 68.70 -22.18 13.50
C GLY A 159 67.93 -23.12 12.55
N SER A 160 67.33 -24.20 13.08
CA SER A 160 66.62 -25.20 12.30
C SER A 160 65.17 -24.79 12.06
N SER A 161 64.65 -25.11 10.87
CA SER A 161 63.23 -24.98 10.51
C SER A 161 62.66 -26.37 10.26
N TYR A 162 61.44 -26.61 10.74
CA TYR A 162 60.73 -27.88 10.61
C TYR A 162 59.38 -27.63 9.94
N GLN A 163 59.04 -28.43 8.92
CA GLN A 163 57.77 -28.33 8.21
C GLN A 163 56.95 -29.62 8.32
N ASP A 164 55.65 -29.48 8.57
CA ASP A 164 54.63 -30.54 8.50
C ASP A 164 55.05 -31.88 9.16
N GLU A 165 55.41 -32.89 8.37
CA GLU A 165 55.79 -34.21 8.88
C GLU A 165 57.05 -34.18 9.76
N GLU A 166 57.96 -33.24 9.53
CA GLU A 166 59.16 -33.07 10.36
C GLU A 166 58.79 -32.51 11.73
N PHE A 167 57.79 -31.62 11.77
CA PHE A 167 57.25 -31.10 13.03
C PHE A 167 56.67 -32.24 13.88
N LEU A 168 55.96 -33.18 13.26
CA LEU A 168 55.40 -34.36 13.94
C LEU A 168 56.45 -35.31 14.52
N LYS A 169 57.71 -35.24 14.05
CA LYS A 169 58.81 -36.08 14.53
C LYS A 169 59.60 -35.43 15.66
N LEU A 170 59.30 -34.18 16.02
CA LEU A 170 59.99 -33.48 17.10
C LEU A 170 59.73 -34.18 18.44
N SER A 171 60.81 -34.45 19.18
CA SER A 171 60.73 -34.96 20.55
C SER A 171 60.15 -33.90 21.49
N SER A 172 59.44 -34.30 22.54
CA SER A 172 58.89 -33.39 23.57
C SER A 172 59.91 -32.46 24.25
N THR A 173 61.21 -32.72 24.09
CA THR A 173 62.31 -31.92 24.65
C THR A 173 62.78 -30.77 23.76
N THR A 174 62.27 -30.63 22.54
CA THR A 174 62.70 -29.54 21.66
C THR A 174 62.03 -28.24 22.06
N ASN A 175 62.84 -27.19 22.24
CA ASN A 175 62.37 -25.87 22.61
C ASN A 175 62.14 -25.06 21.34
N LEU A 176 60.89 -24.65 21.10
CA LEU A 176 60.53 -23.84 19.94
C LEU A 176 60.31 -22.38 20.37
N ASN A 177 60.83 -21.45 19.57
CA ASN A 177 60.71 -20.01 19.81
C ASN A 177 59.45 -19.46 19.13
N SER A 178 59.20 -19.91 17.90
CA SER A 178 58.01 -19.56 17.15
C SER A 178 57.45 -20.76 16.37
N VAL A 179 56.12 -20.86 16.34
CA VAL A 179 55.42 -21.80 15.48
C VAL A 179 54.40 -21.05 14.67
N THR A 180 54.43 -21.26 13.36
CA THR A 180 53.50 -20.68 12.40
C THR A 180 52.58 -21.77 11.88
N PHE A 181 51.29 -21.63 12.14
CA PHE A 181 50.25 -22.48 11.56
C PHE A 181 49.58 -21.71 10.43
N ASP A 182 49.65 -22.22 9.21
CA ASP A 182 48.91 -21.69 8.08
C ASP A 182 47.69 -22.59 7.83
N CYS A 183 46.50 -22.01 7.83
CA CYS A 183 45.25 -22.69 7.49
C CYS A 183 44.69 -22.09 6.20
N TYR A 184 44.55 -22.93 5.18
CA TYR A 184 44.04 -22.53 3.88
C TYR A 184 42.59 -22.95 3.73
N ILE A 185 41.71 -21.99 3.51
CA ILE A 185 40.28 -22.22 3.36
C ILE A 185 39.82 -21.64 2.03
N ALA A 186 39.04 -22.41 1.27
CA ALA A 186 38.48 -21.98 0.00
C ALA A 186 36.95 -21.82 0.11
N PHE A 187 36.47 -20.63 -0.25
CA PHE A 187 35.04 -20.31 -0.29
C PHE A 187 34.58 -20.13 -1.73
N LYS A 188 33.41 -20.68 -2.08
CA LYS A 188 32.69 -20.35 -3.30
C LYS A 188 31.56 -19.41 -2.99
N ASN A 189 31.38 -18.40 -3.82
CA ASN A 189 30.06 -17.81 -3.94
C ASN A 189 29.18 -18.65 -4.87
N ILE A 190 28.08 -19.17 -4.36
CA ILE A 190 27.03 -19.87 -5.13
C ILE A 190 25.78 -19.00 -5.35
N GLY A 191 25.75 -17.79 -4.78
CA GLY A 191 24.68 -16.82 -4.95
C GLY A 191 24.93 -15.90 -6.15
N ALA A 192 24.69 -14.60 -5.93
CA ALA A 192 24.81 -13.57 -6.94
C ALA A 192 26.22 -13.40 -7.52
N GLU A 193 26.34 -12.87 -8.73
CA GLU A 193 27.63 -12.39 -9.23
C GLU A 193 28.10 -11.20 -8.37
N CYS A 194 29.06 -11.42 -7.49
CA CYS A 194 29.71 -10.38 -6.71
C CYS A 194 31.22 -10.59 -6.69
N LYS A 195 31.95 -9.51 -6.51
CA LYS A 195 33.40 -9.55 -6.32
C LYS A 195 33.71 -9.33 -4.84
N ILE A 196 34.36 -10.30 -4.20
CA ILE A 196 34.88 -10.09 -2.85
C ILE A 196 35.97 -9.02 -2.91
N SER A 197 35.83 -7.96 -2.11
CA SER A 197 36.79 -6.85 -2.05
C SER A 197 37.81 -7.04 -0.93
N HIS A 198 37.35 -7.37 0.28
CA HIS A 198 38.22 -7.80 1.37
C HIS A 198 37.44 -8.67 2.37
N ILE A 199 38.17 -9.26 3.30
CA ILE A 199 37.64 -10.09 4.36
C ILE A 199 38.28 -9.62 5.65
N ASP A 200 37.47 -9.20 6.62
CA ASP A 200 37.94 -8.94 7.97
C ASP A 200 37.66 -10.14 8.85
N VAL A 201 38.54 -10.36 9.81
CA VAL A 201 38.39 -11.43 10.78
C VAL A 201 38.48 -10.82 12.15
N SER A 202 37.43 -11.05 12.93
CA SER A 202 37.30 -10.65 14.32
C SER A 202 37.23 -11.88 15.21
N ASP A 203 37.62 -11.69 16.48
CA ASP A 203 37.45 -12.65 17.57
C ASP A 203 37.89 -14.08 17.24
N LEU A 204 39.20 -14.30 17.23
CA LEU A 204 39.74 -15.65 17.27
C LEU A 204 39.52 -16.23 18.66
N SER A 205 38.68 -17.26 18.75
CA SER A 205 38.58 -18.08 19.96
C SER A 205 39.11 -19.47 19.67
N ILE A 206 40.13 -19.85 20.44
CA ILE A 206 40.71 -21.19 20.46
C ILE A 206 40.25 -21.82 21.77
N SER A 207 39.45 -22.88 21.72
CA SER A 207 39.10 -23.62 22.94
C SER A 207 40.33 -24.39 23.43
N ASN A 208 40.44 -24.53 24.76
CA ASN A 208 41.42 -25.39 25.44
C ASN A 208 42.88 -24.92 25.54
N SER A 209 43.23 -23.69 25.15
CA SER A 209 44.57 -23.16 25.40
C SER A 209 44.59 -22.20 26.59
N SER A 210 45.37 -22.52 27.63
CA SER A 210 45.76 -21.53 28.66
C SER A 210 46.88 -20.60 28.20
N MET A 211 47.31 -20.73 26.96
CA MET A 211 48.41 -19.96 26.38
C MET A 211 47.92 -18.59 25.89
N ASP A 212 48.72 -17.56 26.18
CA ASP A 212 48.51 -16.20 25.72
C ASP A 212 49.19 -16.07 24.35
N PHE A 213 48.41 -15.91 23.28
CA PHE A 213 48.89 -15.95 21.90
C PHE A 213 48.89 -14.56 21.26
N ASP A 214 50.05 -14.12 20.77
CA ASP A 214 50.14 -12.96 19.88
C ASP A 214 49.83 -13.38 18.44
N HIS A 215 48.56 -13.32 18.06
CA HIS A 215 48.08 -13.77 16.76
C HIS A 215 48.16 -12.64 15.73
N LYS A 216 48.93 -12.86 14.66
CA LYS A 216 48.94 -12.00 13.47
C LYS A 216 48.30 -12.72 12.30
N LEU A 217 47.03 -12.40 12.06
CA LEU A 217 46.25 -12.98 10.96
C LEU A 217 46.62 -12.27 9.65
N PHE A 218 47.14 -13.02 8.67
CA PHE A 218 47.47 -12.50 7.34
C PHE A 218 46.57 -13.11 6.28
N PHE A 219 45.72 -12.29 5.68
CA PHE A 219 44.79 -12.73 4.64
C PHE A 219 45.31 -12.37 3.26
N LYS A 220 45.40 -13.37 2.39
CA LYS A 220 45.68 -13.17 0.97
C LYS A 220 44.52 -13.73 0.15
N ILE A 221 43.72 -12.84 -0.41
CA ILE A 221 42.62 -13.22 -1.32
C ILE A 221 43.23 -13.39 -2.71
N ASP A 222 43.27 -14.63 -3.19
CA ASP A 222 43.58 -14.93 -4.59
C ASP A 222 42.27 -15.14 -5.36
N SER A 223 41.73 -14.06 -5.94
CA SER A 223 40.50 -14.11 -6.73
C SER A 223 40.83 -14.27 -8.22
N SER A 224 41.44 -15.40 -8.60
CA SER A 224 41.77 -15.64 -10.02
C SER A 224 40.53 -15.76 -10.91
N ASN A 225 39.38 -16.18 -10.35
CA ASN A 225 38.14 -16.45 -11.10
C ASN A 225 36.85 -15.80 -10.54
N ASN A 226 36.94 -14.74 -9.71
CA ASN A 226 35.82 -14.04 -9.04
C ASN A 226 34.84 -14.92 -8.21
N THR A 227 34.97 -16.24 -8.27
CA THR A 227 34.00 -17.21 -7.74
C THR A 227 34.55 -17.98 -6.56
N ILE A 228 35.88 -18.11 -6.48
CA ILE A 228 36.59 -18.78 -5.40
C ILE A 228 37.49 -17.76 -4.72
N ALA A 229 37.37 -17.65 -3.41
CA ALA A 229 38.31 -16.91 -2.58
C ALA A 229 39.08 -17.89 -1.70
N HIS A 230 40.40 -17.80 -1.77
CA HIS A 230 41.28 -18.48 -0.85
C HIS A 230 41.59 -17.54 0.32
N ILE A 231 41.46 -18.05 1.53
CA ILE A 231 41.84 -17.40 2.78
C ILE A 231 43.02 -18.20 3.31
N ASN A 232 44.17 -17.56 3.46
CA ASN A 232 45.23 -18.10 4.32
C ASN A 232 45.06 -17.47 5.71
N ILE A 233 45.10 -18.28 6.75
CA ILE A 233 45.10 -17.86 8.14
C ILE A 233 46.44 -18.29 8.73
N THR A 234 47.33 -17.32 8.90
CA THR A 234 48.60 -17.53 9.57
C THR A 234 48.45 -17.25 11.06
N LEU A 235 48.73 -18.22 11.91
CA LEU A 235 48.78 -18.08 13.37
C LEU A 235 50.24 -18.19 13.80
N ASN A 236 50.80 -17.07 14.23
CA ASN A 236 52.15 -17.04 14.79
C ASN A 236 52.04 -17.20 16.30
N ILE A 237 52.57 -18.29 16.83
CA ILE A 237 52.64 -18.54 18.27
C ILE A 237 54.05 -18.19 18.72
N LEU A 238 54.15 -17.20 19.59
CA LEU A 238 55.40 -16.75 20.19
C LEU A 238 55.43 -17.14 21.67
N ALA A 239 56.55 -17.68 22.11
CA ALA A 239 56.81 -17.90 23.52
C ALA A 239 56.85 -16.58 24.30
N LYS A 240 56.02 -16.44 25.35
CA LYS A 240 56.05 -15.28 26.25
C LYS A 240 57.19 -15.44 27.27
N ASP A 241 57.99 -14.39 27.47
CA ASP A 241 58.98 -14.29 28.55
C ASP A 241 59.99 -15.45 28.64
N SER A 242 60.63 -15.82 27.52
CA SER A 242 61.69 -16.87 27.45
C SER A 242 61.27 -18.28 27.88
N SER A 243 59.98 -18.50 28.14
CA SER A 243 59.42 -19.83 28.35
C SER A 243 59.47 -20.63 27.04
N THR A 244 59.62 -21.94 27.12
CA THR A 244 59.72 -22.80 25.94
C THR A 244 58.35 -23.38 25.62
N LEU A 245 57.91 -23.32 24.36
CA LEU A 245 56.65 -23.93 23.94
C LEU A 245 56.77 -25.46 24.05
N GLU A 246 55.91 -26.08 24.85
CA GLU A 246 55.82 -27.53 24.92
C GLU A 246 55.14 -28.07 23.65
N ILE A 247 55.79 -29.03 22.99
CA ILE A 247 55.28 -29.65 21.76
C ILE A 247 53.93 -30.34 21.99
N GLY A 248 53.66 -30.82 23.20
CA GLY A 248 52.39 -31.46 23.55
C GLY A 248 51.18 -30.56 23.27
N ASP A 249 51.25 -29.29 23.66
CA ASP A 249 50.17 -28.31 23.47
C ASP A 249 50.03 -27.91 21.99
N LEU A 250 51.15 -27.78 21.29
CA LEU A 250 51.16 -27.51 19.85
C LEU A 250 50.57 -28.69 19.04
N TYR A 251 50.73 -29.92 19.54
CA TYR A 251 50.17 -31.10 18.90
C TYR A 251 48.63 -31.14 19.00
N ILE A 252 48.06 -30.62 20.10
CA ILE A 252 46.60 -30.47 20.26
C ILE A 252 46.08 -29.48 19.21
N LEU A 253 46.74 -28.33 19.06
CA LEU A 253 46.42 -27.33 18.04
C LEU A 253 46.51 -27.89 16.62
N TYR A 254 47.53 -28.70 16.33
CA TYR A 254 47.71 -29.29 15.00
C TYR A 254 46.64 -30.35 14.68
N ARG A 255 46.32 -31.22 15.64
CA ARG A 255 45.49 -32.41 15.40
C ARG A 255 44.01 -32.18 15.61
N LYS A 256 43.66 -31.27 16.53
CA LYS A 256 42.28 -31.01 16.96
C LYS A 256 42.05 -29.50 17.09
N PRO A 257 42.23 -28.72 16.01
CA PRO A 257 41.94 -27.30 16.07
C PRO A 257 40.43 -27.11 16.25
N GLU A 258 40.01 -26.85 17.48
CA GLU A 258 38.69 -26.27 17.75
C GLU A 258 38.85 -24.75 17.71
N MET A 259 38.67 -24.20 16.52
CA MET A 259 38.84 -22.77 16.28
C MET A 259 37.53 -22.18 15.77
N VAL A 260 37.14 -21.06 16.33
CA VAL A 260 35.98 -20.29 15.86
C VAL A 260 36.44 -18.90 15.47
N PHE A 261 36.12 -18.53 14.24
CA PHE A 261 36.42 -17.24 13.63
C PHE A 261 35.11 -16.52 13.30
N ASN A 262 35.04 -15.22 13.58
CA ASN A 262 34.02 -14.35 13.00
C ASN A 262 34.62 -13.67 11.76
N LEU A 263 34.09 -14.00 10.59
CA LEU A 263 34.51 -13.44 9.31
C LEU A 263 33.51 -12.37 8.89
N GLU A 264 33.96 -11.18 8.52
CA GLU A 264 33.14 -10.18 7.83
C GLU A 264 33.59 -10.12 6.37
N LEU A 265 32.73 -10.59 5.47
CA LEU A 265 33.00 -10.66 4.05
C LEU A 265 32.48 -9.39 3.38
N PHE A 266 33.38 -8.58 2.83
CA PHE A 266 33.02 -7.39 2.07
C PHE A 266 33.04 -7.71 0.58
N TYR A 267 31.96 -7.36 -0.10
CA TYR A 267 31.81 -7.63 -1.52
C TYR A 267 31.15 -6.45 -2.24
N SER A 268 31.45 -6.33 -3.53
CA SER A 268 30.79 -5.38 -4.42
C SER A 268 29.96 -6.10 -5.47
N GLN A 269 28.75 -5.57 -5.66
CA GLN A 269 27.84 -5.95 -6.75
C GLN A 269 27.53 -4.66 -7.53
N ASP A 270 27.98 -4.62 -8.78
CA ASP A 270 27.96 -3.43 -9.64
C ASP A 270 28.63 -2.19 -8.99
N LYS A 271 27.81 -1.35 -8.35
CA LYS A 271 28.22 -0.09 -7.69
C LYS A 271 27.93 -0.07 -6.19
N LEU A 272 27.30 -1.11 -5.66
CA LEU A 272 26.96 -1.21 -4.25
C LEU A 272 28.00 -2.08 -3.53
N SER A 273 28.55 -1.55 -2.45
CA SER A 273 29.36 -2.30 -1.49
C SER A 273 28.49 -2.75 -0.34
N SER A 274 28.59 -4.02 0.04
CA SER A 274 27.91 -4.59 1.20
C SER A 274 28.89 -5.47 1.98
N SER A 275 28.59 -5.73 3.25
CA SER A 275 29.26 -6.75 4.03
C SER A 275 28.26 -7.76 4.58
N ASP A 276 28.73 -8.98 4.83
CA ASP A 276 27.98 -10.01 5.53
C ASP A 276 28.89 -10.62 6.60
N SER A 277 28.33 -10.85 7.79
CA SER A 277 29.02 -11.55 8.87
C SER A 277 28.79 -13.06 8.80
N TYR A 278 29.86 -13.82 8.91
CA TYR A 278 29.87 -15.28 8.97
C TYR A 278 30.64 -15.75 10.20
N ARG A 279 30.24 -16.90 10.72
CA ARG A 279 30.94 -17.62 11.77
C ARG A 279 31.49 -18.92 11.19
N LEU A 280 32.80 -19.01 11.09
CA LEU A 280 33.51 -20.21 10.70
C LEU A 280 33.88 -20.99 11.96
N SER A 281 33.36 -22.21 12.07
CA SER A 281 33.73 -23.15 13.13
C SER A 281 34.53 -24.28 12.51
N ILE A 282 35.75 -24.47 12.99
CA ILE A 282 36.64 -25.56 12.63
C ILE A 282 36.64 -26.55 13.78
N ASN A 283 36.31 -27.81 13.48
CA ASN A 283 36.38 -28.95 14.40
C ASN A 283 37.05 -30.13 13.68
N GLU A 284 37.46 -31.16 14.42
CA GLU A 284 38.21 -32.35 13.95
C GLU A 284 37.66 -33.01 12.67
N GLN A 285 36.34 -32.95 12.48
CA GLN A 285 35.66 -33.66 11.40
C GLN A 285 34.75 -32.76 10.55
N GLU A 286 34.50 -31.52 11.01
CA GLU A 286 33.49 -30.66 10.41
C GLU A 286 33.98 -29.23 10.35
N TYR A 287 33.81 -28.64 9.18
CA TYR A 287 34.03 -27.22 8.93
C TYR A 287 32.69 -26.61 8.60
N ASN A 288 32.20 -25.74 9.47
CA ASN A 288 30.88 -25.14 9.31
C ASN A 288 31.00 -23.63 9.16
N LEU A 289 30.53 -23.12 8.04
CA LEU A 289 30.39 -21.69 7.80
C LEU A 289 28.92 -21.33 7.94
N THR A 290 28.59 -20.59 9.00
CA THR A 290 27.23 -20.16 9.28
C THR A 290 27.11 -18.65 9.10
N LYS A 291 26.15 -18.18 8.29
CA LYS A 291 25.87 -16.75 8.18
C LYS A 291 25.26 -16.27 9.50
N LYS A 292 25.80 -15.21 10.08
CA LYS A 292 25.24 -14.57 11.27
C LYS A 292 24.05 -13.74 10.82
N ASN A 293 22.85 -14.07 11.28
CA ASN A 293 21.69 -13.21 11.03
C ASN A 293 21.89 -11.90 11.81
N GLU A 294 21.64 -10.77 11.15
CA GLU A 294 21.48 -9.49 11.85
C GLU A 294 20.19 -9.61 12.68
N ASP A 295 20.36 -9.85 13.99
CA ASP A 295 19.29 -9.76 15.00
C ASP A 295 19.00 -8.30 15.36
#